data_AF-A0A9D8IVD6-F1
#
_entry.id   AF-A0A9D8IVD6-F1
#
_cell.length_a   1.000
_cell.length_b   1.000
_cell.length_c   1.000
_cell.angle_alpha   90.00
_cell.angle_beta   90.00
_cell.angle_gamma   90.00
#
_symmetry.space_group_name_H-M   'P 1'
#
loop_
_entity.id
_entity.type
_entity.pdbx_description
1 polymer ?
#
loop_
_entity_poly.entity_id
_entity_poly.type
_entity_poly.pdbx_seq_one_letter_code
_entity_poly.pdbx_strand_id
1 'polypeptide(L)'
;MSIYQKPKGSILHKIIIVALIGVLIYVLYEPFEIREREDALRRESRARMTNIRAGQLQFINKFGKYAPSVDSLIAFIKEEVAAGTVTTETFKPLALGPFVPESLAHSPKSFRPYVMTSVDTTIIKKYILECPDGYGSIGSLTDDSRINKASWE
;
A
#
# COMPACT_ATOMS: atom_id res chain seq x y z
N MET A 1 -45.12 -55.93 -16.18
CA MET A 1 -43.71 -55.77 -16.57
C MET A 1 -43.44 -54.26 -16.64
N SER A 2 -42.72 -53.72 -15.65
CA SER A 2 -42.60 -52.26 -15.45
C SER A 2 -41.67 -51.65 -16.50
N ILE A 3 -42.18 -50.66 -17.23
CA ILE A 3 -41.48 -49.99 -18.33
C ILE A 3 -40.47 -49.04 -17.71
N TYR A 4 -39.18 -49.42 -17.76
CA TYR A 4 -38.08 -48.58 -17.31
C TYR A 4 -37.89 -47.42 -18.31
N GLN A 5 -38.54 -46.28 -18.07
CA GLN A 5 -38.20 -45.05 -18.76
C GLN A 5 -36.78 -44.64 -18.36
N LYS A 6 -35.83 -44.80 -19.30
CA LYS A 6 -34.52 -44.15 -19.18
C LYS A 6 -34.79 -42.65 -19.02
N PRO A 7 -34.47 -42.03 -17.87
CA PRO A 7 -34.89 -40.67 -17.61
C PRO A 7 -34.30 -39.78 -18.71
N LYS A 8 -35.13 -38.93 -19.33
CA LYS A 8 -34.68 -37.84 -20.23
C LYS A 8 -33.91 -36.75 -19.45
N GLY A 9 -33.12 -37.15 -18.46
CA GLY A 9 -32.33 -36.31 -17.58
C GLY A 9 -30.96 -35.93 -18.14
N SER A 10 -30.62 -36.24 -19.40
CA SER A 10 -29.20 -36.21 -19.82
C SER A 10 -28.77 -35.03 -20.69
N ILE A 11 -29.68 -34.21 -21.21
CA ILE A 11 -29.32 -33.04 -22.05
C ILE A 11 -29.75 -31.73 -21.39
N LEU A 12 -30.99 -31.64 -20.91
CA LEU A 12 -31.49 -30.42 -20.27
C LEU A 12 -30.67 -30.04 -19.03
N HIS A 13 -30.37 -30.98 -18.14
CA HIS A 13 -29.51 -30.71 -16.98
C HIS A 13 -28.10 -30.29 -17.39
N LYS A 14 -27.53 -30.88 -18.46
CA LYS A 14 -26.21 -30.49 -18.95
C LYS A 14 -26.22 -29.05 -19.50
N ILE A 15 -27.26 -28.67 -20.22
CA ILE A 15 -27.45 -27.30 -20.72
C ILE A 15 -27.60 -26.33 -19.54
N ILE A 16 -28.40 -26.69 -18.53
CA ILE A 16 -28.60 -25.88 -17.32
C ILE A 16 -27.27 -25.75 -16.55
N ILE A 17 -26.50 -26.83 -16.41
CA ILE A 17 -25.18 -26.81 -15.76
C ILE A 17 -24.22 -25.88 -16.50
N VAL A 18 -24.15 -25.96 -17.84
CA VAL A 18 -23.30 -25.07 -18.65
C VAL A 18 -23.75 -23.61 -18.52
N ALA A 19 -25.06 -23.35 -18.54
CA ALA A 19 -25.59 -22.00 -18.34
C ALA A 19 -25.26 -21.46 -16.93
N LEU A 20 -25.38 -22.28 -15.89
CA LEU A 20 -25.02 -21.93 -14.52
C LEU A 20 -23.53 -21.62 -14.37
N ILE A 21 -22.65 -22.39 -15.03
CA ILE A 21 -21.21 -22.12 -15.06
C ILE A 21 -20.93 -20.77 -15.72
N GLY A 22 -21.60 -20.45 -16.84
CA GLY A 22 -21.46 -19.16 -17.51
C GLY A 22 -21.87 -17.98 -16.63
N VAL A 23 -23.02 -18.09 -15.94
CA VAL A 23 -23.48 -17.08 -14.98
C VAL A 23 -22.50 -16.93 -13.82
N LEU A 24 -21.97 -18.04 -13.30
CA LEU A 24 -21.00 -18.01 -12.21
C LEU A 24 -19.70 -17.29 -12.60
N ILE A 25 -19.17 -17.57 -13.79
CA ILE A 25 -17.98 -16.88 -14.30
C ILE A 25 -18.23 -15.38 -14.45
N TYR A 26 -19.40 -14.98 -14.99
CA TYR A 26 -19.76 -13.57 -15.13
C TYR A 26 -19.81 -12.84 -13.79
N VAL A 27 -20.53 -13.43 -12.81
CA VAL A 27 -20.67 -12.85 -11.46
C VAL A 27 -19.34 -12.78 -10.71
N LEU A 28 -18.39 -13.68 -10.98
CA LEU A 28 -17.07 -13.67 -10.34
C LEU A 28 -16.09 -12.68 -10.97
N TYR A 29 -16.26 -12.30 -12.24
CA TYR A 29 -15.29 -11.46 -12.95
C TYR A 29 -15.28 -10.01 -12.43
N GLU A 30 -16.45 -9.39 -12.27
CA GLU A 30 -16.58 -8.00 -11.79
C GLU A 30 -15.96 -7.76 -10.39
N PRO A 31 -16.28 -8.55 -9.34
CA PRO A 31 -15.70 -8.32 -8.01
C PRO A 31 -14.20 -8.65 -7.96
N PHE A 32 -13.69 -9.49 -8.87
CA PHE A 32 -12.27 -9.82 -8.93
C PHE A 32 -11.43 -8.61 -9.36
N GLU A 33 -11.79 -7.94 -10.46
CA GLU A 33 -11.03 -6.77 -10.94
C GLU A 33 -11.04 -5.61 -9.94
N ILE A 34 -12.19 -5.35 -9.31
CA ILE A 34 -12.32 -4.26 -8.33
C ILE A 34 -11.36 -4.51 -7.16
N ARG A 35 -11.28 -5.75 -6.70
CA ARG A 35 -10.38 -6.13 -5.61
C ARG A 35 -8.92 -6.03 -6.00
N GLU A 36 -8.55 -6.47 -7.20
CA GLU A 36 -7.16 -6.39 -7.69
C GLU A 36 -6.69 -4.94 -7.82
N ARG A 37 -7.54 -4.03 -8.32
CA ARG A 37 -7.23 -2.60 -8.41
C ARG A 37 -7.03 -1.97 -7.03
N GLU A 38 -7.92 -2.26 -6.07
CA GLU A 38 -7.77 -1.79 -4.68
C GLU A 38 -6.53 -2.37 -4.01
N ASP A 39 -6.23 -3.64 -4.22
CA ASP A 39 -5.04 -4.30 -3.67
C ASP A 39 -3.75 -3.78 -4.33
N ALA A 40 -3.77 -3.40 -5.60
CA ALA A 40 -2.65 -2.72 -6.26
C ALA A 40 -2.39 -1.34 -5.67
N LEU A 41 -3.41 -0.50 -5.53
CA LEU A 41 -3.30 0.84 -4.93
C LEU A 41 -2.84 0.77 -3.47
N ARG A 42 -3.37 -0.20 -2.71
CA ARG A 42 -2.94 -0.47 -1.33
C ARG A 42 -1.47 -0.86 -1.25
N ARG A 43 -1.01 -1.77 -2.10
CA ARG A 43 0.41 -2.19 -2.16
C ARG A 43 1.32 -1.01 -2.52
N GLU A 44 0.92 -0.20 -3.48
CA GLU A 44 1.69 0.97 -3.90
C GLU A 44 1.78 2.02 -2.79
N SER A 45 0.68 2.34 -2.12
CA SER A 45 0.68 3.28 -1.00
C SER A 45 1.56 2.78 0.15
N ARG A 46 1.49 1.48 0.47
CA ARG A 46 2.36 0.88 1.50
C ARG A 46 3.83 0.90 1.11
N ALA A 47 4.16 0.71 -0.18
CA ALA A 47 5.53 0.85 -0.67
C ALA A 47 6.04 2.29 -0.52
N ARG A 48 5.25 3.30 -0.91
CA ARG A 48 5.56 4.72 -0.70
C ARG A 48 5.80 5.05 0.77
N MET A 49 4.90 4.60 1.66
CA MET A 49 5.04 4.80 3.09
C MET A 49 6.27 4.08 3.68
N THR A 50 6.60 2.88 3.18
CA THR A 50 7.83 2.17 3.57
C THR A 50 9.07 2.97 3.19
N ASN A 51 9.06 3.59 2.02
CA ASN A 51 10.15 4.44 1.55
C ASN A 51 10.24 5.75 2.35
N ILE A 52 9.11 6.35 2.74
CA ILE A 52 9.09 7.51 3.66
C ILE A 52 9.73 7.12 5.00
N ARG A 53 9.34 5.98 5.57
CA ARG A 53 9.95 5.44 6.82
C ARG A 53 11.46 5.25 6.65
N ALA A 54 11.90 4.65 5.55
CA ALA A 54 13.33 4.47 5.28
C ALA A 54 14.08 5.81 5.20
N GLY A 55 13.50 6.80 4.51
CA GLY A 55 14.02 8.17 4.46
C GLY A 55 14.08 8.83 5.84
N GLN A 56 13.06 8.64 6.67
CA GLN A 56 13.02 9.19 8.03
C GLN A 56 14.09 8.57 8.92
N LEU A 57 14.35 7.26 8.77
CA LEU A 57 15.44 6.58 9.46
C LEU A 57 16.81 7.14 9.05
N GLN A 58 17.01 7.45 7.77
CA GLN A 58 18.24 8.12 7.33
C GLN A 58 18.35 9.55 7.90
N PHE A 59 17.24 10.29 7.91
CA PHE A 59 17.20 11.65 8.44
C PHE A 59 17.51 11.70 9.95
N ILE A 60 16.91 10.81 10.75
CA ILE A 60 17.20 10.76 12.19
C ILE A 60 18.63 10.30 12.48
N ASN A 61 19.20 9.43 11.65
CA ASN A 61 20.60 9.03 11.81
C ASN A 61 21.57 10.20 11.59
N LYS A 62 21.24 11.15 10.70
CA LYS A 62 22.07 12.33 10.43
C LYS A 62 21.83 13.49 11.40
N PHE A 63 20.58 13.90 11.57
CA PHE A 63 20.24 15.11 12.34
C PHE A 63 19.84 14.81 13.79
N GLY A 64 19.65 13.54 14.13
CA GLY A 64 19.17 13.15 15.44
C GLY A 64 17.74 13.60 15.73
N LYS A 65 16.94 14.03 14.75
CA LYS A 65 15.54 14.46 14.90
C LYS A 65 14.69 13.87 13.79
N TYR A 66 13.38 13.81 13.95
CA TYR A 66 12.49 13.45 12.85
C TYR A 66 12.20 14.68 11.99
N ALA A 67 11.98 14.46 10.69
CA ALA A 67 11.52 15.54 9.82
C ALA A 67 10.15 16.06 10.31
N PRO A 68 9.85 17.37 10.16
CA PRO A 68 8.55 17.94 10.52
C PRO A 68 7.47 17.69 9.46
N SER A 69 7.86 17.52 8.19
CA SER A 69 6.93 17.31 7.07
C SER A 69 7.53 16.40 6.00
N VAL A 70 6.66 15.83 5.15
CA VAL A 70 7.07 14.99 4.02
C VAL A 70 7.88 15.81 3.00
N ASP A 71 7.53 17.07 2.77
CA ASP A 71 8.26 17.95 1.82
C ASP A 71 9.71 18.17 2.25
N SER A 72 9.94 18.39 3.55
CA SER A 72 11.30 18.55 4.10
C SER A 72 12.13 17.27 3.94
N LEU A 73 11.48 16.11 4.07
CA LEU A 73 12.09 14.81 3.84
C LEU A 73 12.45 14.60 2.37
N ILE A 74 11.58 14.99 1.45
CA ILE A 74 11.82 14.88 0.01
C ILE A 74 13.00 15.76 -0.40
N ALA A 75 13.07 17.00 0.12
CA ALA A 75 14.19 17.89 -0.12
C ALA A 75 15.52 17.26 0.33
N PHE A 76 15.54 16.66 1.53
CA PHE A 76 16.70 15.93 2.04
C PHE A 76 17.07 14.72 1.16
N ILE A 77 16.10 13.88 0.80
CA ILE A 77 16.35 12.69 -0.04
C ILE A 77 16.92 13.12 -1.40
N LYS A 78 16.43 14.20 -2.00
CA LYS A 78 16.97 14.73 -3.25
C LYS A 78 18.42 15.17 -3.11
N GLU A 79 18.75 15.88 -2.05
CA GLU A 79 20.12 16.32 -1.76
C GLU A 79 21.05 15.12 -1.58
N GLU A 80 20.61 14.10 -0.84
CA GLU A 80 21.39 12.88 -0.59
C GLU A 80 21.58 11.99 -1.83
N VAL A 81 20.54 11.91 -2.68
CA VAL A 81 20.63 11.21 -3.97
C VAL A 81 21.57 11.98 -4.90
N ALA A 82 21.51 13.32 -4.91
CA ALA A 82 22.44 14.15 -5.69
C ALA A 82 23.89 14.02 -5.16
N ALA A 83 24.06 13.89 -3.84
CA ALA A 83 25.34 13.65 -3.19
C ALA A 83 25.85 12.21 -3.34
N GLY A 84 25.05 11.30 -3.92
CA GLY A 84 25.42 9.90 -4.13
C GLY A 84 25.51 9.05 -2.85
N THR A 85 25.06 9.57 -1.71
CA THR A 85 25.13 8.87 -0.41
C THR A 85 24.00 7.85 -0.27
N VAL A 86 22.84 8.14 -0.88
CA VAL A 86 21.68 7.24 -0.88
C VAL A 86 21.39 6.83 -2.32
N THR A 87 21.53 5.53 -2.62
CA THR A 87 21.15 4.99 -3.93
C THR A 87 19.67 4.64 -3.96
N THR A 88 19.07 4.74 -5.14
CA THR A 88 17.66 4.38 -5.40
C THR A 88 17.32 2.92 -5.05
N GLU A 89 18.33 2.07 -4.91
CA GLU A 89 18.23 0.66 -4.52
C GLU A 89 17.88 0.46 -3.03
N THR A 90 18.17 1.46 -2.19
CA THR A 90 17.78 1.43 -0.76
C THR A 90 16.26 1.50 -0.60
N PHE A 91 15.57 2.05 -1.60
CA PHE A 91 14.13 2.21 -1.59
C PHE A 91 13.45 1.07 -2.33
N LYS A 92 12.28 0.65 -1.84
CA LYS A 92 11.47 -0.36 -2.53
C LYS A 92 10.95 0.22 -3.86
N PRO A 93 10.97 -0.58 -4.95
CA PRO A 93 10.42 -0.15 -6.23
C PRO A 93 8.92 0.12 -6.11
N LEU A 94 8.44 1.09 -6.89
CA LEU A 94 7.02 1.45 -6.97
C LEU A 94 6.35 0.59 -8.05
N ALA A 95 5.04 0.35 -7.90
CA ALA A 95 4.26 -0.39 -8.90
C ALA A 95 4.27 0.30 -10.28
N LEU A 96 4.44 1.63 -10.29
CA LEU A 96 4.40 2.47 -11.49
C LEU A 96 5.79 2.73 -12.12
N GLY A 97 6.88 2.18 -11.57
CA GLY A 97 8.24 2.36 -12.14
C GLY A 97 9.36 2.59 -11.11
N PRO A 98 10.51 3.15 -11.53
CA PRO A 98 11.65 3.40 -10.64
C PRO A 98 11.28 4.40 -9.55
N PHE A 99 11.99 4.31 -8.41
CA PHE A 99 11.80 5.22 -7.30
C PHE A 99 12.18 6.65 -7.68
N VAL A 100 11.23 7.59 -7.56
CA VAL A 100 11.46 9.03 -7.68
C VAL A 100 11.09 9.67 -6.34
N PRO A 101 11.92 10.57 -5.78
CA PRO A 101 11.63 11.21 -4.50
C PRO A 101 10.27 11.92 -4.44
N GLU A 102 9.85 12.54 -5.55
CA GLU A 102 8.55 13.22 -5.67
C GLU A 102 7.35 12.29 -5.53
N SER A 103 7.50 11.01 -5.87
CA SER A 103 6.42 10.03 -5.77
C SER A 103 5.99 9.78 -4.32
N LEU A 104 6.78 10.25 -3.34
CA LEU A 104 6.46 10.16 -1.91
C LEU A 104 5.52 11.27 -1.42
N ALA A 105 5.38 12.36 -2.17
CA ALA A 105 4.58 13.51 -1.71
C ALA A 105 3.09 13.16 -1.63
N HIS A 106 2.57 12.42 -2.62
CA HIS A 106 1.15 12.19 -2.81
C HIS A 106 0.78 10.70 -2.74
N SER A 107 -0.43 10.41 -2.28
CA SER A 107 -1.00 9.07 -2.36
C SER A 107 -1.47 8.73 -3.78
N PRO A 108 -1.38 7.45 -4.22
CA PRO A 108 -1.73 7.06 -5.59
C PRO A 108 -3.24 7.09 -5.87
N LYS A 109 -4.10 7.02 -4.84
CA LYS A 109 -5.56 6.95 -4.99
C LYS A 109 -6.23 8.32 -4.98
N SER A 110 -5.95 9.15 -3.98
CA SER A 110 -6.58 10.48 -3.84
C SER A 110 -5.68 11.65 -4.21
N PHE A 111 -4.40 11.42 -4.51
CA PHE A 111 -3.38 12.46 -4.74
C PHE A 111 -3.24 13.43 -3.55
N ARG A 112 -3.72 13.06 -2.38
CA ARG A 112 -3.60 13.86 -1.16
C ARG A 112 -2.22 13.66 -0.55
N PRO A 113 -1.64 14.70 0.06
CA PRO A 113 -0.38 14.58 0.76
C PRO A 113 -0.52 13.68 1.98
N TYR A 114 0.55 12.97 2.33
CA TYR A 114 0.59 12.19 3.57
C TYR A 114 0.68 13.13 4.77
N VAL A 115 -0.15 12.86 5.78
CA VAL A 115 -0.15 13.65 7.01
C VAL A 115 0.92 13.09 7.93
N MET A 116 1.89 13.92 8.26
CA MET A 116 3.00 13.56 9.12
C MET A 116 3.02 14.50 10.32
N THR A 117 2.95 13.93 11.51
CA THR A 117 3.08 14.68 12.76
C THR A 117 4.26 14.11 13.53
N SER A 118 5.31 14.91 13.72
CA SER A 118 6.42 14.58 14.60
C SER A 118 6.28 15.31 15.93
N VAL A 119 6.61 14.60 17.00
CA VAL A 119 6.71 15.15 18.35
C VAL A 119 8.13 14.91 18.82
N ASP A 120 8.92 15.97 18.79
CA ASP A 120 10.30 15.99 19.26
C ASP A 120 10.33 16.54 20.70
N THR A 121 10.26 15.65 21.68
CA THR A 121 10.60 16.00 23.07
C THR A 121 12.05 15.67 23.36
N THR A 122 12.64 16.28 24.39
CA THR A 122 14.03 16.03 24.84
C THR A 122 14.29 14.59 25.23
N ILE A 123 13.25 13.80 25.52
CA ILE A 123 13.36 12.45 26.08
C ILE A 123 12.95 11.39 25.06
N ILE A 124 11.91 11.64 24.25
CA ILE A 124 11.41 10.68 23.25
C ILE A 124 11.05 11.41 21.96
N LYS A 125 11.64 10.95 20.85
CA LYS A 125 11.35 11.42 19.50
C LYS A 125 10.36 10.44 18.89
N LYS A 126 9.20 10.93 18.46
CA LYS A 126 8.16 10.10 17.84
C LYS A 126 7.63 10.79 16.59
N TYR A 127 7.15 10.00 15.65
CA TYR A 127 6.30 10.51 14.58
C TYR A 127 5.17 9.53 14.30
N ILE A 128 4.12 10.08 13.70
CA ILE A 128 3.06 9.32 13.06
C ILE A 128 2.94 9.77 11.62
N LEU A 129 2.86 8.80 10.71
CA LEU A 129 2.59 9.00 9.30
C LEU A 129 1.26 8.32 8.98
N GLU A 130 0.28 9.09 8.55
CA GLU A 130 -1.06 8.59 8.23
C GLU A 130 -1.32 8.68 6.73
N CYS A 131 -1.86 7.59 6.17
CA CYS A 131 -2.32 7.58 4.80
C CYS A 131 -3.71 8.24 4.71
N PRO A 132 -3.90 9.26 3.84
CA PRO A 132 -5.20 9.92 3.69
C PRO A 132 -6.29 8.99 3.14
N ASP A 133 -5.90 7.89 2.50
CA ASP A 133 -6.80 6.89 1.91
C ASP A 133 -7.14 5.74 2.87
N GLY A 134 -6.65 5.77 4.11
CA GLY A 134 -6.94 4.73 5.11
C GLY A 134 -6.19 3.41 4.88
N TYR A 135 -5.14 3.38 4.05
CA TYR A 135 -4.37 2.17 3.77
C TYR A 135 -3.40 1.74 4.89
N GLY A 136 -3.32 2.53 5.96
CA GLY A 136 -2.56 2.26 7.17
C GLY A 136 -1.86 3.50 7.73
N SER A 137 -1.15 3.30 8.83
CA SER A 137 -0.30 4.30 9.46
C SER A 137 1.06 3.70 9.84
N ILE A 138 2.09 4.54 9.93
CA ILE A 138 3.41 4.17 10.46
C ILE A 138 3.68 5.00 11.70
N GLY A 139 4.13 4.34 12.77
CA GLY A 139 4.41 4.99 14.03
C GLY A 139 3.18 5.17 14.92
N SER A 140 3.43 5.62 16.15
CA SER A 140 2.40 6.03 17.09
C SER A 140 2.97 7.11 18.01
N LEU A 141 2.14 8.10 18.37
CA LEU A 141 2.50 9.09 19.39
C LEU A 141 2.27 8.54 20.81
N THR A 142 1.32 7.61 20.97
CA THR A 142 0.88 7.09 22.26
C THR A 142 1.63 5.85 22.72
N ASP A 143 2.15 5.06 21.80
CA ASP A 143 2.72 3.73 22.08
C ASP A 143 4.19 3.64 21.67
N ASP A 144 5.08 3.45 22.65
CA ASP A 144 6.54 3.36 22.47
C ASP A 144 6.95 2.09 21.71
N SER A 145 6.16 1.02 21.80
CA SER A 145 6.47 -0.25 21.13
C SER A 145 6.22 -0.22 19.61
N ARG A 146 5.51 0.82 19.15
CA ARG A 146 5.09 1.01 17.75
C ARG A 146 5.86 2.12 17.04
N ILE A 147 6.93 2.65 17.64
CA ILE A 147 7.80 3.63 16.99
C ILE A 147 8.39 3.02 15.72
N ASN A 148 8.32 3.76 14.61
CA ASN A 148 8.70 3.31 13.28
C ASN A 148 7.98 2.07 12.75
N LYS A 149 7.02 1.43 13.44
CA LYS A 149 6.37 0.21 12.94
C LYS A 149 5.22 0.55 12.00
N ALA A 150 5.09 -0.21 10.92
CA ALA A 150 3.93 -0.10 10.06
C ALA A 150 2.72 -0.82 10.66
N SER A 151 1.52 -0.29 10.43
CA SER A 151 0.28 -0.90 10.94
C SER A 151 -0.09 -2.23 10.28
N TRP A 152 0.60 -2.60 9.21
CA TRP A 152 0.36 -3.81 8.41
C TRP A 152 1.51 -4.83 8.49
N GLU A 153 2.52 -4.55 9.33
CA GLU A 153 3.56 -5.52 9.75
C GLU A 153 3.07 -6.26 11.01
#